data_AF-A0A9D4NEA0-F1
#
_entry.id   AF-A0A9D4NEA0-F1
#
_cell.length_a   1.000
_cell.length_b   1.000
_cell.length_c   1.000
_cell.angle_alpha   90.00
_cell.angle_beta   90.00
_cell.angle_gamma   90.00
#
_symmetry.space_group_name_H-M   'P 1'
#
loop_
_entity.id
_entity.type
_entity.pdbx_description
1 polymer ?
#
loop_
_entity_poly.entity_id
_entity_poly.type
_entity_poly.pdbx_seq_one_letter_code
_entity_poly.pdbx_strand_id
1 'polypeptide(L)'
;MEQDYIRGKDIKFKHSRLSFPIKIIHDMFDEGVEEVLSFTKKIRLSPKIKELPITALIAVGGFAMSSYVIKTLRQELGENNIPVVRPQITELAVLLGAVLF
;
A
#
# COMPACT_ATOMS: atom_id res chain seq x y z
N MET A 1 12.48 -8.94 16.91
CA MET A 1 11.16 -8.60 16.36
C MET A 1 10.67 -9.80 15.57
N GLU A 2 9.72 -10.55 16.11
CA GLU A 2 9.10 -11.67 15.38
C GLU A 2 7.81 -11.19 14.73
N GLN A 3 7.67 -11.39 13.42
CA GLN A 3 6.55 -10.91 12.61
C GLN A 3 5.40 -11.93 12.57
N ASP A 4 4.18 -11.42 12.39
CA ASP A 4 3.01 -12.22 11.99
C ASP A 4 3.28 -12.95 10.67
N TYR A 5 2.71 -14.14 10.50
CA TYR A 5 3.00 -14.99 9.35
C TYR A 5 1.73 -15.50 8.66
N ILE A 6 1.77 -15.52 7.33
CA ILE A 6 0.71 -16.05 6.47
C ILE A 6 0.91 -17.57 6.38
N ARG A 7 -0.10 -18.36 6.72
CA ARG A 7 -0.06 -19.82 6.54
C ARG A 7 -1.32 -20.30 5.81
N GLY A 8 -1.18 -20.58 4.52
CA GLY A 8 -2.30 -21.01 3.68
C GLY A 8 -3.24 -19.84 3.36
N LYS A 9 -4.54 -19.99 3.64
CA LYS A 9 -5.58 -18.97 3.37
C LYS A 9 -5.88 -18.06 4.56
N ASP A 10 -5.12 -18.15 5.66
CA ASP A 10 -5.41 -17.42 6.90
C ASP A 10 -4.21 -16.60 7.39
N ILE A 11 -4.52 -15.47 8.05
CA ILE A 11 -3.60 -14.68 8.87
C ILE A 11 -3.81 -15.11 10.32
N LYS A 12 -2.73 -15.55 10.97
CA LYS A 12 -2.73 -15.89 12.40
C LYS A 12 -1.99 -14.83 13.18
N PHE A 13 -2.69 -14.20 14.12
CA PHE A 13 -2.09 -13.25 15.05
C PHE A 13 -1.45 -14.02 16.20
N LYS A 14 -0.13 -13.92 16.38
CA LYS A 14 0.62 -14.78 17.33
C LYS A 14 0.16 -14.67 18.79
N HIS A 15 -0.45 -13.55 19.18
CA HIS A 15 -0.91 -13.27 20.55
C HIS A 15 -2.41 -13.46 20.77
N SER A 16 -3.15 -13.98 19.79
CA SER A 16 -4.56 -14.29 19.95
C SER A 16 -4.90 -15.62 19.29
N ARG A 17 -5.98 -16.27 19.72
CA ARG A 17 -6.53 -17.45 19.01
C ARG A 17 -7.28 -17.03 17.72
N LEU A 18 -7.16 -15.75 17.32
CA LEU A 18 -7.86 -15.22 16.17
C LEU A 18 -7.06 -15.57 14.91
N SER A 19 -7.67 -16.40 14.08
CA SER A 19 -7.27 -16.61 12.70
C SER A 19 -8.34 -16.01 11.80
N PHE A 20 -7.95 -15.08 10.95
CA PHE A 20 -8.85 -14.52 9.95
C PHE A 20 -8.50 -15.11 8.59
N PRO A 21 -9.49 -15.59 7.82
CA PRO A 21 -9.28 -15.84 6.41
C PRO A 21 -8.75 -14.57 5.76
N ILE A 22 -7.69 -14.71 4.97
CA ILE A 22 -7.12 -13.65 4.13
C ILE A 22 -8.23 -12.99 3.31
N LYS A 23 -9.24 -13.77 2.89
CA LYS A 23 -10.44 -13.26 2.22
C LYS A 23 -11.21 -12.21 3.03
N ILE A 24 -11.39 -12.41 4.34
CA ILE A 24 -12.08 -11.41 5.19
C ILE A 24 -11.27 -10.13 5.27
N ILE A 25 -9.95 -10.24 5.37
CA ILE A 25 -9.06 -9.07 5.38
C ILE A 25 -9.13 -8.33 4.04
N HIS A 26 -9.15 -9.03 2.91
CA HIS A 26 -9.39 -8.41 1.60
C HIS A 26 -10.76 -7.72 1.58
N ASP A 27 -11.83 -8.45 1.87
CA ASP A 27 -13.21 -7.92 1.85
C ASP A 27 -13.35 -6.66 2.74
N MET A 28 -12.63 -6.57 3.86
CA MET A 28 -12.64 -5.40 4.76
C MET A 28 -11.85 -4.18 4.23
N PHE A 29 -10.80 -4.41 3.42
CA PHE A 29 -9.93 -3.34 2.92
C PHE A 29 -10.18 -3.01 1.44
N ASP A 30 -10.96 -3.82 0.73
CA ASP A 30 -11.24 -3.67 -0.69
C ASP A 30 -11.87 -2.32 -1.01
N GLU A 31 -12.86 -1.87 -0.24
CA GLU A 31 -13.48 -0.55 -0.43
C GLU A 31 -12.44 0.58 -0.34
N GLY A 32 -11.55 0.53 0.65
CA GLY A 32 -10.49 1.52 0.83
C GLY A 32 -9.44 1.47 -0.28
N VAL A 33 -9.12 0.27 -0.78
CA VAL A 33 -8.21 0.10 -1.92
C VAL A 33 -8.85 0.64 -3.20
N GLU A 34 -10.12 0.34 -3.46
CA GLU A 34 -10.87 0.84 -4.60
C GLU A 34 -10.93 2.36 -4.63
N GLU A 35 -11.14 3.00 -3.46
CA GLU A 35 -11.13 4.45 -3.35
C GLU A 35 -9.76 5.04 -3.74
N VAL A 36 -8.66 4.47 -3.22
CA VAL A 36 -7.29 4.87 -3.58
C VAL A 36 -7.03 4.68 -5.07
N LEU A 37 -7.48 3.57 -5.67
CA LEU A 37 -7.37 3.33 -7.11
C LEU A 37 -8.15 4.36 -7.93
N SER A 38 -9.36 4.70 -7.51
CA SER A 38 -10.21 5.71 -8.14
C SER A 38 -9.53 7.08 -8.15
N PHE A 39 -8.96 7.50 -7.02
CA PHE A 39 -8.18 8.73 -6.95
C PHE A 39 -6.95 8.69 -7.85
N THR A 40 -6.21 7.58 -7.84
CA THR A 40 -5.03 7.40 -8.69
C THR A 40 -5.37 7.53 -10.17
N LYS A 41 -6.47 6.91 -10.62
CA LYS A 41 -6.99 7.02 -11.99
C LYS A 41 -7.37 8.46 -12.33
N LYS A 42 -8.10 9.15 -11.46
CA LYS A 42 -8.47 10.56 -11.65
C LYS A 42 -7.24 11.46 -11.83
N ILE A 43 -6.20 11.26 -11.01
CA ILE A 43 -4.95 12.01 -11.12
C ILE A 43 -4.25 11.73 -12.46
N ARG A 44 -4.24 10.47 -12.91
CA ARG A 44 -3.67 10.08 -14.21
C ARG A 44 -4.42 10.60 -15.43
N LEU A 45 -5.69 10.98 -15.29
CA LEU A 45 -6.45 11.64 -16.36
C LEU A 45 -6.04 13.12 -16.55
N SER A 46 -5.33 13.72 -15.59
CA SER A 46 -4.85 15.10 -15.73
C SER A 46 -3.84 15.20 -16.88
N PRO A 47 -4.03 16.11 -17.86
CA PRO A 47 -3.13 16.26 -19.01
C PRO A 47 -1.67 16.49 -18.62
N LYS A 48 -1.43 17.19 -17.50
CA LYS A 48 -0.08 17.48 -16.99
C LYS A 48 0.63 16.25 -16.40
N ILE A 49 -0.12 15.21 -16.04
CA ILE A 49 0.39 14.04 -15.30
C ILE A 49 0.34 12.77 -16.15
N LYS A 50 -0.61 12.68 -17.09
CA LYS A 50 -0.82 11.51 -17.96
C LYS A 50 0.44 11.10 -18.70
N GLU A 51 1.23 12.06 -19.17
CA GLU A 51 2.43 11.82 -19.97
C GLU A 51 3.70 11.64 -19.13
N LEU A 52 3.64 11.89 -17.81
CA LEU A 52 4.80 11.76 -16.94
C LEU A 52 5.02 10.29 -16.57
N PRO A 53 6.24 9.75 -16.73
CA PRO A 53 6.54 8.41 -16.25
C PRO A 53 6.49 8.37 -14.71
N ILE A 54 5.91 7.32 -14.13
CA ILE A 54 6.06 7.07 -12.69
C ILE A 54 7.40 6.38 -12.50
N THR A 55 8.31 7.03 -11.78
CA THR A 55 9.66 6.49 -11.52
C THR A 55 9.75 5.70 -10.23
N ALA A 56 8.85 5.96 -9.27
CA ALA A 56 8.79 5.27 -7.99
C ALA A 56 7.41 5.44 -7.32
N LEU A 57 7.06 4.50 -6.44
CA LEU A 57 6.01 4.66 -5.45
C LEU A 57 6.64 4.92 -4.09
N ILE A 58 6.23 5.97 -3.39
CA ILE A 58 6.68 6.23 -2.03
C ILE A 58 5.54 5.83 -1.09
N ALA A 59 5.76 4.79 -0.30
CA ALA A 59 4.79 4.33 0.69
C ALA A 59 4.91 5.19 1.96
N VAL A 60 3.86 5.94 2.29
CA VAL A 60 3.81 6.83 3.47
C VAL A 60 2.54 6.52 4.27
N GLY A 61 2.66 6.47 5.61
CA GLY A 61 1.60 6.04 6.51
C GLY A 61 1.43 4.52 6.62
N GLY A 62 0.88 4.05 7.75
CA GLY A 62 0.80 2.61 8.07
C GLY A 62 -0.01 1.78 7.05
N PHE A 63 -1.04 2.37 6.44
CA PHE A 63 -1.83 1.68 5.41
C PHE A 63 -1.01 1.35 4.15
N ALA A 64 -0.07 2.21 3.77
CA ALA A 64 0.79 2.02 2.60
C ALA A 64 1.82 0.90 2.78
N MET A 65 2.00 0.37 4.00
CA MET A 65 2.83 -0.80 4.26
C MET A 65 2.17 -2.12 3.81
N SER A 66 0.86 -2.10 3.52
CA SER A 66 0.14 -3.27 3.04
C SER A 66 0.67 -3.73 1.68
N SER A 67 1.16 -4.97 1.65
CA SER A 67 1.61 -5.60 0.40
C SER A 67 0.46 -5.80 -0.59
N TYR A 68 -0.78 -5.93 -0.08
CA TYR A 68 -1.97 -6.00 -0.92
C TYR A 68 -2.19 -4.69 -1.69
N VAL A 69 -2.25 -3.56 -0.96
CA VAL A 69 -2.44 -2.22 -1.54
C VAL A 69 -1.40 -1.94 -2.64
N ILE A 70 -0.12 -2.17 -2.34
CA ILE A 70 0.99 -1.92 -3.28
C ILE A 70 0.89 -2.82 -4.52
N LYS A 71 0.54 -4.09 -4.35
CA LYS A 71 0.39 -5.03 -5.47
C LYS A 71 -0.77 -4.60 -6.37
N THR A 72 -1.92 -4.26 -5.79
CA THR A 72 -3.09 -3.82 -6.55
C THR A 72 -2.81 -2.52 -7.31
N LEU A 73 -2.16 -1.55 -6.68
CA LEU A 73 -1.75 -0.30 -7.33
C LEU A 73 -0.83 -0.53 -8.53
N ARG A 74 0.18 -1.40 -8.39
CA ARG A 74 1.10 -1.73 -9.49
C ARG A 74 0.38 -2.36 -10.68
N GLN A 75 -0.54 -3.28 -10.41
CA GLN A 75 -1.33 -3.94 -11.45
C GLN A 75 -2.20 -2.94 -12.20
N GLU A 76 -2.90 -2.06 -11.48
CA GLU A 76 -3.80 -1.05 -12.06
C GLU A 76 -3.06 0.05 -12.82
N LEU A 77 -1.85 0.41 -12.37
CA LEU A 77 -1.02 1.39 -13.07
C LEU A 77 -0.31 0.81 -14.30
N GLY A 78 -0.30 -0.52 -14.47
CA GLY A 78 0.49 -1.19 -15.52
C GLY A 78 2.01 -1.15 -15.26
N GLU A 79 2.41 -0.77 -14.06
CA GLU A 79 3.79 -0.43 -13.69
C GLU A 79 4.34 -1.49 -12.72
N ASN A 80 4.52 -2.72 -13.18
CA ASN A 80 4.89 -3.83 -12.30
C ASN A 80 6.32 -3.74 -11.74
N ASN A 81 7.20 -3.00 -12.40
CA ASN A 81 8.62 -2.93 -12.08
C ASN A 81 9.07 -1.63 -11.40
N ILE A 82 8.15 -0.71 -11.07
CA ILE A 82 8.54 0.53 -10.40
C ILE A 82 8.97 0.26 -8.95
N PRO A 83 10.09 0.85 -8.50
CA PRO A 83 10.55 0.68 -7.12
C PRO A 83 9.52 1.24 -6.14
N VAL A 84 9.33 0.53 -5.02
CA VAL A 84 8.53 1.00 -3.89
C VAL A 84 9.51 1.42 -2.79
N VAL A 85 9.60 2.71 -2.56
CA VAL A 85 10.42 3.31 -1.51
C VAL A 85 9.61 3.31 -0.22
N ARG A 86 10.19 2.71 0.83
CA ARG A 86 9.62 2.67 2.17
C ARG A 86 10.56 3.44 3.10
N PRO A 87 10.11 4.55 3.69
CA PRO A 87 10.86 5.25 4.73
C PRO A 87 11.16 4.31 5.91
N GLN A 88 12.24 4.56 6.66
CA GLN A 88 12.57 3.75 7.84
C GLN A 88 11.44 3.74 8.89
N ILE A 89 10.74 4.88 9.02
CA ILE A 89 9.56 5.02 9.86
C ILE A 89 8.45 5.62 9.00
N THR A 90 7.67 4.76 8.37
CA THR A 90 6.65 5.13 7.37
C THR A 90 5.57 6.05 7.94
N GLU A 91 5.22 5.90 9.20
CA GLU A 91 4.24 6.70 9.93
C GLU A 91 4.73 8.14 10.19
N LEU A 92 6.05 8.31 10.37
CA LEU A 92 6.66 9.60 10.67
C LEU A 92 7.31 10.24 9.44
N ALA A 93 7.26 9.62 8.27
CA ALA A 93 7.97 10.07 7.09
C ALA A 93 7.64 11.52 6.70
N VAL A 94 6.38 11.93 6.86
CA VAL A 94 5.95 13.32 6.60
C VAL A 94 6.56 14.27 7.62
N LEU A 95 6.50 13.93 8.92
CA LEU A 95 7.06 14.76 10.00
C LEU A 95 8.57 14.89 9.86
N LEU A 96 9.27 13.80 9.58
CA LEU A 96 10.71 13.79 9.38
C LEU A 96 11.11 14.65 8.17
N GLY A 97 10.36 14.56 7.06
CA GLY A 97 10.59 15.42 5.90
C GLY A 97 10.36 16.90 6.20
N ALA A 98 9.35 17.22 7.02
CA ALA A 98 9.04 18.60 7.41
C ALA A 98 10.10 19.21 8.33
N VAL A 99 10.73 18.43 9.21
CA VAL A 99 11.81 18.91 10.10
C VAL A 99 13.11 19.20 9.34
N LEU A 100 13.33 18.53 8.21
CA LEU A 100 14.52 18.71 7.38
C LEU A 100 14.46 19.95 6.47
N PHE A 101 13.30 20.60 6.35
CA PHE A 101 13.05 21.73 5.46
C PHE A 101 12.83 23.03 6.25
#